data_AF-A0A1M5ELK3-F1
#
_entry.id   AF-A0A1M5ELK3-F1
#
_cell.length_a   1.000
_cell.length_b   1.000
_cell.length_c   1.000
_cell.angle_alpha   90.00
_cell.angle_beta   90.00
_cell.angle_gamma   90.00
#
_symmetry.space_group_name_H-M   'P 1'
#
loop_
_entity.id
_entity.type
_entity.pdbx_description
1 polymer ?
#
loop_
_entity_poly.entity_id
_entity_poly.type
_entity_poly.pdbx_seq_one_letter_code
_entity_poly.pdbx_strand_id
1 'polypeptide(L)'
;MISGKYLFVAVLICTSVSCQNRELCFDHSHMVDFEVNFDWTDIPDAAPNTMVLQIFNNDGSHYTTVEFTSRKGGSFRIEAGEYKFLFHNGAMSTLVERGNTYGEYELTTKQISLLSPMGKDNNLNAPPRPDDSKDEPVNDILENIWGGSYEYIEILRGVEGQSVTLKPVEATSVYTVEVRDVKNMRDDIYVSAAMSGMAQSWKIADNTLSDITATIPFDLSRKDETTLESRFVIFGDNPEHTGQHHLSIYTSEKDYAHFDVTEQIHNAPDSKHIHIIVAGLELKGEGEGMKPDISEWEEVDIDIPMN
;
A
#
# COMPACT_ATOMS: atom_id res chain seq x y z
N MET A 1 21.50 99.88 -39.90
CA MET A 1 20.04 99.88 -40.11
C MET A 1 19.56 98.42 -40.06
N ILE A 2 18.87 98.06 -38.96
CA ILE A 2 17.89 96.97 -38.77
C ILE A 2 18.32 95.48 -38.87
N SER A 3 18.02 94.78 -37.76
CA SER A 3 17.62 93.36 -37.55
C SER A 3 18.54 92.24 -38.08
N GLY A 4 19.06 91.29 -37.29
CA GLY A 4 18.54 90.63 -36.11
C GLY A 4 18.06 89.22 -36.47
N LYS A 5 18.74 88.17 -35.96
CA LYS A 5 18.15 86.89 -35.50
C LYS A 5 19.24 85.91 -35.02
N TYR A 6 19.04 85.45 -33.79
CA TYR A 6 19.80 84.44 -33.06
C TYR A 6 19.42 83.02 -33.51
N LEU A 7 20.33 82.05 -33.40
CA LEU A 7 19.94 80.64 -33.23
C LEU A 7 20.86 79.94 -32.23
N PHE A 8 20.18 79.25 -31.31
CA PHE A 8 20.61 78.61 -30.08
C PHE A 8 21.53 77.40 -30.27
N VAL A 9 22.51 77.24 -29.38
CA VAL A 9 23.20 75.97 -29.12
C VAL A 9 22.59 75.37 -27.84
N ALA A 10 21.87 74.26 -27.98
CA ALA A 10 21.37 73.48 -26.85
C ALA A 10 22.41 72.41 -26.48
N VAL A 11 23.07 72.57 -25.33
CA VAL A 11 23.96 71.55 -24.75
C VAL A 11 23.09 70.66 -23.86
N LEU A 12 22.92 69.41 -24.29
CA LEU A 12 22.20 68.37 -23.56
C LEU A 12 23.13 67.81 -22.47
N ILE A 13 22.89 68.17 -21.20
CA ILE A 13 23.61 67.62 -20.05
C ILE A 13 22.91 66.32 -19.63
N CYS A 14 23.46 65.18 -20.04
CA CYS A 14 23.06 63.87 -19.52
C CYS A 14 23.57 63.74 -18.08
N THR A 15 22.69 63.88 -17.10
CA THR A 15 22.95 63.44 -15.72
C THR A 15 22.56 61.97 -15.62
N SER A 16 23.54 61.07 -15.60
CA SER A 16 23.33 59.68 -15.24
C SER A 16 23.08 59.61 -13.73
N VAL A 17 21.80 59.59 -13.35
CA VAL A 17 21.40 59.11 -12.03
C VAL A 17 21.73 57.61 -12.02
N SER A 18 22.88 57.28 -11.43
CA SER A 18 23.18 55.91 -11.03
C SER A 18 22.15 55.52 -9.98
N CYS A 19 21.08 54.87 -10.40
CA CYS A 19 20.29 54.04 -9.51
C CYS A 19 21.24 52.93 -9.02
N GLN A 20 21.85 53.15 -7.85
CA GLN A 20 22.22 52.03 -7.01
C GLN A 20 20.92 51.27 -6.72
N ASN A 21 20.61 50.29 -7.55
CA ASN A 21 19.76 49.20 -7.12
C ASN A 21 20.43 48.67 -5.86
N ARG A 22 19.84 48.94 -4.70
CA ARG A 22 20.06 48.13 -3.52
C ARG A 22 19.81 46.71 -3.99
N GLU A 23 20.86 45.89 -4.04
CA GLU A 23 20.67 44.45 -4.00
C GLU A 23 19.85 44.20 -2.73
N LEU A 24 18.55 44.01 -2.93
CA LEU A 24 17.73 43.40 -1.91
C LEU A 24 18.31 42.00 -1.81
N CYS A 25 19.25 41.81 -0.87
CA CYS A 25 19.58 40.50 -0.35
C CYS A 25 18.28 39.93 0.22
N PHE A 26 17.51 39.26 -0.63
CA PHE A 26 16.33 38.48 -0.25
C PHE A 26 16.75 37.13 0.34
N ASP A 27 17.92 37.05 0.98
CA ASP A 27 18.33 35.84 1.70
C ASP A 27 17.78 35.84 3.13
N HIS A 28 16.44 35.76 3.18
CA HIS A 28 15.69 35.37 4.37
C HIS A 28 14.91 34.08 4.11
N SER A 29 15.14 33.40 2.99
CA SER A 29 14.59 32.08 2.81
C SER A 29 15.41 31.14 3.68
N HIS A 30 14.88 30.76 4.84
CA HIS A 30 15.41 29.66 5.66
C HIS A 30 15.41 28.31 4.92
N MET A 31 14.97 28.31 3.66
CA MET A 31 14.90 27.18 2.76
C MET A 31 16.29 26.78 2.25
N VAL A 32 16.55 25.50 2.35
CA VAL A 32 17.73 24.78 1.88
C VAL A 32 17.28 23.86 0.74
N ASP A 33 18.10 23.76 -0.31
CA ASP A 33 17.92 22.74 -1.34
C ASP A 33 18.48 21.42 -0.80
N PHE A 34 17.61 20.42 -0.68
CA PHE A 34 17.92 19.13 -0.05
C PHE A 34 17.59 17.99 -1.01
N GLU A 35 18.48 17.00 -1.09
CA GLU A 35 18.33 15.85 -2.00
C GLU A 35 18.09 14.55 -1.25
N VAL A 36 17.10 13.79 -1.69
CA VAL A 36 16.84 12.43 -1.21
C VAL A 36 17.20 11.46 -2.32
N ASN A 37 18.01 10.46 -1.97
CA ASN A 37 18.36 9.33 -2.81
C ASN A 37 17.77 8.05 -2.23
N PHE A 38 17.10 7.24 -3.04
CA PHE A 38 16.69 5.89 -2.62
C PHE A 38 17.68 4.84 -3.15
N ASP A 39 18.27 4.09 -2.23
CA ASP A 39 19.19 2.99 -2.52
C ASP A 39 18.43 1.66 -2.59
N TRP A 40 18.35 1.11 -3.80
CA TRP A 40 17.66 -0.15 -4.11
C TRP A 40 18.62 -1.34 -4.23
N THR A 41 19.86 -1.20 -3.80
CA THR A 41 20.89 -2.25 -3.98
C THR A 41 20.48 -3.58 -3.35
N ASP A 42 19.76 -3.54 -2.23
CA ASP A 42 19.32 -4.74 -1.50
C ASP A 42 18.08 -5.40 -2.15
N ILE A 43 17.32 -4.67 -2.97
CA ILE A 43 16.10 -5.14 -3.65
C ILE A 43 16.08 -4.61 -5.11
N PRO A 44 16.99 -5.10 -5.98
CA PRO A 44 17.23 -4.49 -7.30
C PRO A 44 16.03 -4.58 -8.26
N ASP A 45 15.17 -5.58 -8.04
CA ASP A 45 13.97 -5.84 -8.84
C ASP A 45 12.80 -4.91 -8.50
N ALA A 46 12.86 -4.20 -7.36
CA ALA A 46 11.82 -3.25 -6.97
C ALA A 46 11.77 -2.06 -7.93
N ALA A 47 10.64 -1.87 -8.61
CA ALA A 47 10.47 -0.86 -9.64
C ALA A 47 9.25 0.06 -9.40
N PRO A 48 9.16 0.75 -8.25
CA PRO A 48 8.04 1.66 -8.01
C PRO A 48 8.06 2.84 -8.98
N ASN A 49 6.88 3.26 -9.43
CA ASN A 49 6.74 4.40 -10.35
C ASN A 49 6.98 5.74 -9.63
N THR A 50 6.62 5.83 -8.36
CA THR A 50 6.73 7.04 -7.55
C THR A 50 7.13 6.70 -6.12
N MET A 51 7.71 7.67 -5.41
CA MET A 51 8.00 7.59 -3.98
C MET A 51 7.33 8.74 -3.26
N VAL A 52 6.81 8.48 -2.07
CA VAL A 52 6.22 9.44 -1.15
C VAL A 52 7.15 9.54 0.06
N LEU A 53 7.47 10.78 0.45
CA LEU A 53 8.24 11.11 1.64
C LEU A 53 7.36 11.96 2.56
N GLN A 54 6.98 11.38 3.68
CA GLN A 54 6.32 12.08 4.78
C GLN A 54 7.38 12.64 5.71
N ILE A 55 7.36 13.96 5.90
CA ILE A 55 8.31 14.69 6.72
C ILE A 55 7.60 15.11 8.00
N PHE A 56 8.22 14.81 9.13
CA PHE A 56 7.75 15.16 10.46
C PHE A 56 8.78 16.04 11.15
N ASN A 57 8.32 16.97 11.98
CA ASN A 57 9.18 17.69 12.90
C ASN A 57 9.79 16.71 13.93
N ASN A 58 10.85 17.13 14.62
CA ASN A 58 11.49 16.30 15.65
C ASN A 58 10.52 15.89 16.79
N ASP A 59 9.50 16.71 17.07
CA ASP A 59 8.43 16.40 18.04
C ASP A 59 7.40 15.35 17.54
N GLY A 60 7.52 14.91 16.28
CA GLY A 60 6.67 13.91 15.65
C GLY A 60 5.42 14.47 14.96
N SER A 61 5.19 15.79 14.98
CA SER A 61 4.10 16.40 14.22
C SER A 61 4.39 16.39 12.72
N HIS A 62 3.36 16.15 11.90
CA HIS A 62 3.49 16.22 10.44
C HIS A 62 3.89 17.63 9.99
N TYR A 63 4.91 17.71 9.14
CA TYR A 63 5.41 18.96 8.57
C TYR A 63 4.95 19.12 7.12
N THR A 64 5.30 18.17 6.24
CA THR A 64 4.88 18.18 4.83
C THR A 64 5.06 16.82 4.16
N THR A 65 4.52 16.69 2.95
CA THR A 65 4.68 15.51 2.09
C THR A 65 5.40 15.92 0.80
N VAL A 66 6.34 15.11 0.35
CA VAL A 66 7.04 15.27 -0.93
C VAL A 66 6.83 14.02 -1.78
N GLU A 67 6.38 14.21 -3.01
CA GLU A 67 6.23 13.14 -3.99
C GLU A 67 7.34 13.21 -5.05
N PHE A 68 8.00 12.08 -5.28
CA PHE A 68 8.99 11.92 -6.33
C PHE A 68 8.43 11.05 -7.45
N THR A 69 8.54 11.53 -8.69
CA THR A 69 8.17 10.78 -9.91
C THR A 69 9.26 9.82 -10.39
N SER A 70 10.32 9.66 -9.59
CA SER A 70 11.48 8.82 -9.88
C SER A 70 11.77 7.94 -8.68
N ARG A 71 11.94 6.63 -8.90
CA ARG A 71 12.38 5.71 -7.84
C ARG A 71 13.74 6.07 -7.25
N LYS A 72 14.56 6.88 -7.93
CA LYS A 72 15.87 7.30 -7.43
C LYS A 72 15.78 8.42 -6.39
N GLY A 73 14.62 9.04 -6.23
CA GLY A 73 14.43 10.24 -5.41
C GLY A 73 14.61 11.53 -6.23
N GLY A 74 14.98 12.61 -5.56
CA GLY A 74 15.13 13.93 -6.16
C GLY A 74 15.35 15.03 -5.13
N SER A 75 15.38 16.27 -5.61
CA SER A 75 15.60 17.45 -4.77
C SER A 75 14.30 18.19 -4.47
N PHE A 76 14.22 18.77 -3.28
CA PHE A 76 13.14 19.66 -2.86
C PHE A 76 13.70 20.77 -1.96
N ARG A 77 12.87 21.78 -1.66
CA ARG A 77 13.25 22.88 -0.74
C ARG A 77 12.57 22.70 0.60
N ILE A 78 13.32 22.83 1.68
CA ILE A 78 12.84 22.68 3.06
C ILE A 78 13.56 23.63 4.01
N GLU A 79 12.91 24.07 5.09
CA GLU A 79 13.56 24.92 6.09
C GLU A 79 14.68 24.18 6.81
N ALA A 80 15.78 24.87 7.14
CA ALA A 80 16.80 24.34 8.02
C ALA A 80 16.19 23.98 9.39
N GLY A 81 16.48 22.78 9.89
CA GLY A 81 15.85 22.24 11.09
C GLY A 81 16.11 20.74 11.28
N GLU A 82 15.46 20.18 12.29
CA GLU A 82 15.55 18.75 12.63
C GLU A 82 14.23 18.05 12.27
N TYR A 83 14.33 16.95 11.53
CA TYR A 83 13.18 16.23 11.01
C TYR A 83 13.31 14.72 11.22
N LYS A 84 12.18 14.05 11.03
CA LYS A 84 12.07 12.60 10.86
C LYS A 84 11.40 12.31 9.54
N PHE A 85 11.84 11.27 8.84
CA PHE A 85 11.25 10.86 7.57
C PHE A 85 10.59 9.50 7.69
N LEU A 86 9.41 9.37 7.09
CA LEU A 86 8.82 8.10 6.69
C LEU A 86 8.64 8.13 5.18
N PHE A 87 8.85 7.00 4.52
CA PHE A 87 8.72 6.93 3.07
C PHE A 87 8.14 5.60 2.62
N HIS A 88 7.45 5.63 1.49
CA HIS A 88 6.95 4.44 0.80
C HIS A 88 6.78 4.74 -0.69
N ASN A 89 6.61 3.72 -1.53
CA ASN A 89 6.16 3.94 -2.91
C ASN A 89 4.75 4.53 -2.96
N GLY A 90 4.46 5.32 -3.98
CA GLY A 90 3.14 5.96 -4.18
C GLY A 90 2.36 5.37 -5.36
N ALA A 91 1.31 6.09 -5.77
CA ALA A 91 0.47 5.78 -6.94
C ALA A 91 -0.22 4.40 -6.90
N MET A 92 -0.73 4.03 -5.72
CA MET A 92 -1.49 2.79 -5.53
C MET A 92 -2.97 3.07 -5.33
N SER A 93 -3.82 2.34 -6.04
CA SER A 93 -5.26 2.61 -6.06
C SER A 93 -5.99 2.10 -4.81
N THR A 94 -5.45 1.10 -4.12
CA THR A 94 -6.08 0.46 -2.95
C THR A 94 -5.50 0.95 -1.62
N LEU A 95 -4.33 1.60 -1.64
CA LEU A 95 -3.64 2.08 -0.45
C LEU A 95 -4.39 3.25 0.21
N VAL A 96 -4.39 3.25 1.54
CA VAL A 96 -4.92 4.30 2.40
C VAL A 96 -3.89 4.61 3.47
N GLU A 97 -3.56 5.88 3.62
CA GLU A 97 -2.68 6.40 4.67
C GLU A 97 -3.52 6.79 5.90
N ARG A 98 -3.11 6.36 7.10
CA ARG A 98 -3.74 6.73 8.38
C ARG A 98 -2.70 7.30 9.35
N GLY A 99 -3.16 8.08 10.31
CA GLY A 99 -2.32 8.75 11.31
C GLY A 99 -1.74 10.08 10.81
N ASN A 100 -1.51 11.02 11.74
CA ASN A 100 -0.94 12.35 11.41
C ASN A 100 0.33 12.69 12.19
N THR A 101 0.84 11.74 12.97
CA THR A 101 2.10 11.85 13.71
C THR A 101 3.05 10.76 13.27
N TYR A 102 4.35 10.98 13.51
CA TYR A 102 5.39 10.03 13.13
C TYR A 102 5.12 8.61 13.65
N GLY A 103 4.70 8.47 14.92
CA GLY A 103 4.45 7.16 15.54
C GLY A 103 3.10 6.53 15.20
N GLU A 104 2.13 7.31 14.70
CA GLU A 104 0.80 6.80 14.34
C GLU A 104 0.64 6.57 12.83
N TYR A 105 1.58 7.07 12.02
CA TYR A 105 1.50 6.95 10.58
C TYR A 105 1.62 5.49 10.14
N GLU A 106 0.60 5.00 9.45
CA GLU A 106 0.52 3.63 8.98
C GLU A 106 -0.16 3.55 7.61
N LEU A 107 0.12 2.45 6.92
CA LEU A 107 -0.50 2.11 5.65
C LEU A 107 -1.50 0.98 5.85
N THR A 108 -2.71 1.14 5.30
CA THR A 108 -3.76 0.12 5.23
C THR A 108 -4.33 0.09 3.81
N THR A 109 -5.23 -0.84 3.51
CA THR A 109 -6.00 -0.78 2.26
C THR A 109 -7.43 -0.28 2.47
N LYS A 110 -8.11 0.03 1.37
CA LYS A 110 -9.55 0.33 1.34
C LYS A 110 -10.34 -0.84 1.91
N GLN A 111 -11.44 -0.52 2.58
CA GLN A 111 -12.42 -1.53 2.97
C GLN A 111 -13.35 -1.84 1.79
N ILE A 112 -13.61 -3.12 1.55
CA ILE A 112 -14.43 -3.62 0.44
C ILE A 112 -15.44 -4.67 0.92
N SER A 113 -16.39 -5.03 0.06
CA SER A 113 -17.28 -6.17 0.33
C SER A 113 -16.50 -7.49 0.25
N LEU A 114 -16.82 -8.45 1.12
CA LEU A 114 -16.22 -9.79 1.10
C LEU A 114 -16.38 -10.49 -0.24
N LEU A 115 -17.49 -10.24 -0.95
CA LEU A 115 -17.78 -10.82 -2.27
C LEU A 115 -17.49 -9.86 -3.43
N SER A 116 -16.77 -8.76 -3.18
CA SER A 116 -16.35 -7.82 -4.23
C SER A 116 -15.58 -8.50 -5.38
N PRO A 117 -14.71 -9.52 -5.15
CA PRO A 117 -14.06 -10.23 -6.25
C PRO A 117 -15.06 -10.88 -7.23
N MET A 118 -16.22 -11.32 -6.72
CA MET A 118 -17.32 -11.85 -7.54
C MET A 118 -18.25 -10.77 -8.12
N GLY A 119 -17.90 -9.48 -8.01
CA GLY A 119 -18.74 -8.36 -8.43
C GLY A 119 -20.03 -8.21 -7.61
N LYS A 120 -20.07 -8.72 -6.38
CA LYS A 120 -21.23 -8.64 -5.48
C LYS A 120 -20.96 -7.64 -4.34
N ASP A 121 -21.41 -6.41 -4.55
CA ASP A 121 -21.21 -5.30 -3.60
C ASP A 121 -22.29 -5.18 -2.51
N ASN A 122 -23.35 -5.99 -2.57
CA ASN A 122 -24.51 -5.85 -1.68
C ASN A 122 -24.74 -7.10 -0.81
N ASN A 123 -24.54 -6.94 0.50
CA ASN A 123 -24.63 -7.98 1.54
C ASN A 123 -26.04 -8.09 2.14
N LEU A 124 -27.08 -8.30 1.33
CA LEU A 124 -28.42 -8.55 1.89
C LEU A 124 -28.44 -9.83 2.76
N ASN A 125 -27.53 -10.78 2.53
CA ASN A 125 -27.17 -11.89 3.42
C ASN A 125 -25.64 -12.05 3.42
N ALA A 126 -24.97 -11.65 4.52
CA ALA A 126 -23.52 -11.76 4.63
C ALA A 126 -23.06 -13.23 4.57
N PRO A 127 -21.97 -13.55 3.83
CA PRO A 127 -21.38 -14.88 3.86
C PRO A 127 -20.92 -15.26 5.27
N PRO A 128 -21.07 -16.53 5.67
CA PRO A 128 -20.49 -17.06 6.89
C PRO A 128 -18.98 -16.84 6.92
N ARG A 129 -18.45 -16.50 8.09
CA ARG A 129 -17.02 -16.34 8.34
C ARG A 129 -16.65 -17.19 9.55
N PRO A 130 -15.39 -17.63 9.66
CA PRO A 130 -14.92 -18.31 10.86
C PRO A 130 -15.18 -17.46 12.12
N ASP A 131 -15.52 -18.12 13.23
CA ASP A 131 -16.00 -17.45 14.45
C ASP A 131 -15.00 -16.47 15.07
N ASP A 132 -13.71 -16.75 14.93
CA ASP A 132 -12.58 -15.96 15.42
C ASP A 132 -12.29 -14.71 14.58
N SER A 133 -12.73 -14.70 13.32
CA SER A 133 -12.49 -13.63 12.34
C SER A 133 -13.76 -12.93 11.85
N LYS A 134 -14.94 -13.29 12.38
CA LYS A 134 -16.24 -12.74 11.94
C LYS A 134 -16.35 -11.21 12.03
N ASP A 135 -15.65 -10.61 13.00
CA ASP A 135 -15.67 -9.17 13.30
C ASP A 135 -14.50 -8.43 12.65
N GLU A 136 -13.60 -9.12 11.95
CA GLU A 136 -12.49 -8.47 11.25
C GLU A 136 -13.02 -7.54 10.15
N PRO A 137 -12.40 -6.36 9.96
CA PRO A 137 -12.64 -5.55 8.78
C PRO A 137 -12.26 -6.33 7.52
N VAL A 138 -13.00 -6.07 6.44
CA VAL A 138 -12.70 -6.65 5.13
C VAL A 138 -11.91 -5.64 4.33
N ASN A 139 -10.65 -5.96 4.07
CA ASN A 139 -9.66 -5.07 3.48
C ASN A 139 -9.25 -5.57 2.09
N ASP A 140 -9.04 -4.65 1.15
CA ASP A 140 -8.63 -4.99 -0.22
C ASP A 140 -7.20 -5.54 -0.26
N ILE A 141 -6.88 -6.27 -1.34
CA ILE A 141 -5.51 -6.63 -1.68
C ILE A 141 -4.69 -5.38 -2.04
N LEU A 142 -3.37 -5.53 -2.03
CA LEU A 142 -2.44 -4.46 -2.40
C LEU A 142 -1.45 -4.87 -3.48
N GLU A 143 -0.69 -3.89 -3.94
CA GLU A 143 0.53 -4.08 -4.71
C GLU A 143 1.73 -4.18 -3.74
N ASN A 144 2.92 -4.55 -4.23
CA ASN A 144 4.11 -4.57 -3.38
C ASN A 144 4.41 -3.17 -2.81
N ILE A 145 4.65 -3.10 -1.50
CA ILE A 145 5.02 -1.86 -0.83
C ILE A 145 6.48 -1.95 -0.40
N TRP A 146 7.23 -0.91 -0.75
CA TRP A 146 8.58 -0.68 -0.29
C TRP A 146 8.66 0.67 0.40
N GLY A 147 9.25 0.70 1.60
CA GLY A 147 9.34 1.92 2.38
C GLY A 147 10.29 1.79 3.54
N GLY A 148 10.19 2.71 4.48
CA GLY A 148 10.99 2.69 5.70
C GLY A 148 10.96 4.01 6.44
N SER A 149 11.82 4.10 7.45
CA SER A 149 11.93 5.25 8.32
C SER A 149 13.38 5.76 8.40
N TYR A 150 13.52 7.05 8.72
CA TYR A 150 14.79 7.67 9.07
C TYR A 150 14.54 8.61 10.25
N GLU A 151 14.96 8.16 11.44
CA GLU A 151 14.50 8.72 12.73
C GLU A 151 14.99 10.13 13.03
N TYR A 152 16.13 10.55 12.45
CA TYR A 152 16.69 11.86 12.70
C TYR A 152 17.51 12.36 11.53
N ILE A 153 17.18 13.55 11.05
CA ILE A 153 17.99 14.30 10.10
C ILE A 153 18.05 15.77 10.48
N GLU A 154 19.26 16.33 10.45
CA GLU A 154 19.50 17.76 10.63
C GLU A 154 19.81 18.39 9.27
N ILE A 155 19.06 19.42 8.90
CA ILE A 155 19.25 20.20 7.68
C ILE A 155 19.84 21.55 8.09
N LEU A 156 21.07 21.81 7.65
CA LEU A 156 21.85 22.97 8.07
C LEU A 156 21.63 24.17 7.15
N ARG A 157 21.53 25.36 7.74
CA ARG A 157 21.43 26.60 6.96
C ARG A 157 22.76 26.93 6.27
N GLY A 158 22.69 27.30 4.99
CA GLY A 158 23.85 27.81 4.23
C GLY A 158 24.87 26.74 3.85
N VAL A 159 24.52 25.45 3.97
CA VAL A 159 25.33 24.34 3.48
C VAL A 159 24.74 23.83 2.18
N GLU A 160 25.52 23.92 1.10
CA GLU A 160 25.14 23.45 -0.24
C GLU A 160 25.35 21.93 -0.38
N GLY A 161 24.54 21.28 -1.22
CA GLY A 161 24.71 19.86 -1.57
C GLY A 161 24.32 18.85 -0.48
N GLN A 162 23.48 19.26 0.47
CA GLN A 162 22.99 18.37 1.52
C GLN A 162 22.07 17.29 0.94
N SER A 163 22.28 16.06 1.37
CA SER A 163 21.51 14.92 0.92
C SER A 163 21.41 13.82 1.96
N VAL A 164 20.44 12.92 1.78
CA VAL A 164 20.35 11.65 2.51
C VAL A 164 20.09 10.51 1.54
N THR A 165 20.66 9.36 1.87
CA THR A 165 20.36 8.09 1.19
C THR A 165 19.46 7.25 2.09
N LEU A 166 18.28 6.94 1.60
CA LEU A 166 17.27 6.11 2.27
C LEU A 166 17.26 4.72 1.65
N LYS A 167 17.09 3.70 2.48
CA LYS A 167 17.09 2.28 2.07
C LYS A 167 15.70 1.68 2.26
N PRO A 168 14.93 1.48 1.19
CA PRO A 168 13.62 0.84 1.28
C PRO A 168 13.75 -0.64 1.66
N VAL A 169 12.80 -1.10 2.47
CA VAL A 169 12.53 -2.51 2.76
C VAL A 169 11.17 -2.90 2.21
N GLU A 170 10.98 -4.17 1.88
CA GLU A 170 9.69 -4.68 1.43
C GLU A 170 8.76 -4.94 2.62
N ALA A 171 7.64 -4.22 2.66
CA ALA A 171 6.64 -4.30 3.73
C ALA A 171 5.60 -5.40 3.51
N THR A 172 5.53 -5.95 2.29
CA THR A 172 4.51 -6.91 1.87
C THR A 172 5.05 -8.31 1.69
N SER A 173 4.14 -9.27 1.54
CA SER A 173 4.42 -10.65 1.19
C SER A 173 3.50 -11.10 0.06
N VAL A 174 4.02 -11.96 -0.81
CA VAL A 174 3.28 -12.58 -1.92
C VAL A 174 2.68 -13.89 -1.42
N TYR A 175 1.39 -14.06 -1.67
CA TYR A 175 0.66 -15.30 -1.39
C TYR A 175 0.26 -15.96 -2.69
N THR A 176 0.46 -17.28 -2.75
CA THR A 176 -0.07 -18.14 -3.80
C THR A 176 -0.93 -19.21 -3.16
N VAL A 177 -2.12 -19.43 -3.72
CA VAL A 177 -3.08 -20.41 -3.22
C VAL A 177 -3.38 -21.40 -4.34
N GLU A 178 -3.35 -22.69 -4.03
CA GLU A 178 -3.88 -23.76 -4.87
C GLU A 178 -4.94 -24.55 -4.11
N VAL A 179 -6.13 -24.67 -4.71
CA VAL A 179 -7.21 -25.55 -4.24
C VAL A 179 -7.24 -26.73 -5.21
N ARG A 180 -6.76 -27.90 -4.75
CA ARG A 180 -6.61 -29.11 -5.56
C ARG A 180 -7.78 -30.08 -5.35
N ASP A 181 -7.90 -31.04 -6.26
CA ASP A 181 -8.89 -32.12 -6.19
C ASP A 181 -10.34 -31.62 -6.02
N VAL A 182 -10.68 -30.50 -6.67
CA VAL A 182 -12.01 -29.91 -6.62
C VAL A 182 -12.99 -30.81 -7.38
N LYS A 183 -14.03 -31.29 -6.71
CA LYS A 183 -15.09 -32.11 -7.33
C LYS A 183 -16.23 -31.21 -7.83
N ASN A 184 -16.88 -31.64 -8.92
CA ASN A 184 -18.02 -30.98 -9.55
C ASN A 184 -17.78 -29.52 -9.98
N MET A 185 -16.54 -29.17 -10.35
CA MET A 185 -16.25 -27.84 -10.88
C MET A 185 -16.96 -27.59 -12.21
N ARG A 186 -17.70 -26.47 -12.28
CA ARG A 186 -18.43 -26.03 -13.47
C ARG A 186 -17.99 -24.63 -13.90
N ASP A 187 -18.09 -24.35 -15.20
CA ASP A 187 -17.71 -23.06 -15.79
C ASP A 187 -18.70 -21.92 -15.48
N ASP A 188 -19.91 -22.25 -15.01
CA ASP A 188 -20.97 -21.30 -14.69
C ASP A 188 -21.01 -20.85 -13.22
N ILE A 189 -20.13 -21.43 -12.38
CA ILE A 189 -19.98 -21.05 -10.97
C ILE A 189 -18.80 -20.09 -10.84
N TYR A 190 -19.06 -18.91 -10.28
CA TYR A 190 -18.00 -18.00 -9.85
C TYR A 190 -17.53 -18.39 -8.45
N VAL A 191 -16.21 -18.44 -8.26
CA VAL A 191 -15.59 -18.77 -6.98
C VAL A 191 -14.68 -17.64 -6.56
N SER A 192 -14.79 -17.22 -5.31
CA SER A 192 -13.82 -16.33 -4.66
C SER A 192 -13.36 -16.95 -3.35
N ALA A 193 -12.32 -16.39 -2.78
CA ALA A 193 -11.86 -16.77 -1.46
C ALA A 193 -11.53 -15.56 -0.61
N ALA A 194 -11.34 -15.78 0.68
CA ALA A 194 -10.84 -14.80 1.60
C ALA A 194 -9.87 -15.41 2.61
N MET A 195 -8.79 -14.70 2.90
CA MET A 195 -7.83 -15.04 3.94
C MET A 195 -8.14 -14.21 5.18
N SER A 196 -8.37 -14.85 6.32
CA SER A 196 -8.61 -14.19 7.60
C SER A 196 -7.41 -14.28 8.53
N GLY A 197 -7.37 -13.43 9.57
CA GLY A 197 -6.26 -13.38 10.51
C GLY A 197 -5.02 -12.66 9.97
N MET A 198 -5.13 -11.87 8.88
CA MET A 198 -3.97 -11.20 8.28
C MET A 198 -3.76 -9.81 8.87
N ALA A 199 -2.54 -9.30 8.92
CA ALA A 199 -2.30 -7.95 9.43
C ALA A 199 -3.05 -6.88 8.62
N GLN A 200 -3.80 -6.01 9.31
CA GLN A 200 -4.58 -4.96 8.65
C GLN A 200 -3.69 -3.86 8.05
N SER A 201 -2.63 -3.48 8.76
CA SER A 201 -1.81 -2.32 8.43
C SER A 201 -0.35 -2.53 8.76
N TRP A 202 0.49 -1.68 8.18
CA TRP A 202 1.92 -1.58 8.47
C TRP A 202 2.26 -0.22 9.06
N LYS A 203 2.82 -0.22 10.27
CA LYS A 203 3.34 0.96 10.97
C LYS A 203 4.77 1.21 10.53
N ILE A 204 4.96 2.25 9.72
CA ILE A 204 6.24 2.48 9.03
C ILE A 204 7.37 2.83 10.01
N ALA A 205 7.07 3.66 11.02
CA ALA A 205 8.08 4.14 11.97
C ALA A 205 8.85 3.00 12.64
N ASP A 206 8.11 2.03 13.18
CA ASP A 206 8.65 0.88 13.90
C ASP A 206 8.95 -0.31 12.98
N ASN A 207 8.57 -0.21 11.69
CA ASN A 207 8.58 -1.31 10.74
C ASN A 207 7.87 -2.56 11.27
N THR A 208 6.68 -2.38 11.85
CA THR A 208 5.88 -3.46 12.44
C THR A 208 4.52 -3.57 11.77
N LEU A 209 4.01 -4.80 11.68
CA LEU A 209 2.63 -5.05 11.29
C LEU A 209 1.70 -4.81 12.48
N SER A 210 0.48 -4.36 12.21
CA SER A 210 -0.52 -4.09 13.24
C SER A 210 -1.07 -5.37 13.85
N ASP A 211 -1.33 -5.36 15.16
CA ASP A 211 -1.98 -6.46 15.89
C ASP A 211 -3.47 -6.61 15.54
N ILE A 212 -4.05 -5.63 14.84
CA ILE A 212 -5.41 -5.70 14.33
C ILE A 212 -5.39 -6.55 13.06
N THR A 213 -6.15 -7.65 13.08
CA THR A 213 -6.30 -8.51 11.91
C THR A 213 -7.42 -8.03 10.99
N ALA A 214 -7.34 -8.47 9.73
CA ALA A 214 -8.30 -8.19 8.68
C ALA A 214 -8.50 -9.45 7.82
N THR A 215 -9.68 -9.52 7.21
CA THR A 215 -9.99 -10.52 6.20
C THR A 215 -9.80 -9.92 4.82
N ILE A 216 -9.04 -10.60 3.97
CA ILE A 216 -8.65 -10.13 2.64
C ILE A 216 -9.29 -11.04 1.58
N PRO A 217 -10.30 -10.57 0.84
CA PRO A 217 -10.91 -11.33 -0.23
C PRO A 217 -10.10 -11.22 -1.53
N PHE A 218 -10.13 -12.27 -2.34
CA PHE A 218 -9.43 -12.36 -3.61
C PHE A 218 -10.12 -13.33 -4.57
N ASP A 219 -9.85 -13.17 -5.85
CA ASP A 219 -10.37 -14.06 -6.90
C ASP A 219 -9.63 -15.40 -6.93
N LEU A 220 -10.38 -16.47 -7.24
CA LEU A 220 -9.85 -17.77 -7.61
C LEU A 220 -10.08 -18.01 -9.09
N SER A 221 -9.02 -18.36 -9.80
CA SER A 221 -9.05 -18.66 -11.23
C SER A 221 -8.89 -20.17 -11.47
N ARG A 222 -9.56 -20.69 -12.49
CA ARG A 222 -9.42 -22.10 -12.88
C ARG A 222 -8.08 -22.32 -13.58
N LYS A 223 -7.21 -23.12 -12.97
CA LYS A 223 -5.94 -23.56 -13.55
C LYS A 223 -6.14 -24.71 -14.53
N ASP A 224 -6.95 -25.69 -14.14
CA ASP A 224 -7.25 -26.89 -14.91
C ASP A 224 -8.61 -27.51 -14.50
N GLU A 225 -8.86 -28.77 -14.87
CA GLU A 225 -10.15 -29.43 -14.64
C GLU A 225 -10.52 -29.62 -13.16
N THR A 226 -9.53 -29.62 -12.27
CA THR A 226 -9.70 -29.95 -10.84
C THR A 226 -8.98 -28.99 -9.89
N THR A 227 -8.37 -27.92 -10.42
CA THR A 227 -7.53 -27.00 -9.64
C THR A 227 -7.95 -25.55 -9.83
N LEU A 228 -8.12 -24.84 -8.71
CA LEU A 228 -8.22 -23.39 -8.66
C LEU A 228 -6.90 -22.80 -8.15
N GLU A 229 -6.52 -21.63 -8.64
CA GLU A 229 -5.33 -20.91 -8.21
C GLU A 229 -5.55 -19.41 -8.07
N SER A 230 -4.75 -18.80 -7.19
CA SER A 230 -4.65 -17.35 -7.06
C SER A 230 -3.25 -16.92 -6.67
N ARG A 231 -2.91 -15.68 -7.02
CA ARG A 231 -1.71 -14.99 -6.55
C ARG A 231 -2.09 -13.55 -6.20
N PHE A 232 -1.79 -13.14 -4.97
CA PHE A 232 -2.09 -11.79 -4.47
C PHE A 232 -1.01 -11.33 -3.50
N VAL A 233 -1.04 -10.03 -3.16
CA VAL A 233 -0.07 -9.40 -2.26
C VAL A 233 -0.81 -8.75 -1.10
N ILE A 234 -0.30 -9.01 0.10
CA ILE A 234 -0.82 -8.46 1.36
C ILE A 234 0.35 -8.05 2.27
N PHE A 235 0.08 -7.36 3.38
CA PHE A 235 1.10 -7.11 4.39
C PHE A 235 1.70 -8.40 4.95
N GLY A 236 0.85 -9.41 5.14
CA GLY A 236 1.23 -10.74 5.60
C GLY A 236 0.78 -11.02 7.03
N ASP A 237 1.40 -12.01 7.63
CA ASP A 237 1.23 -12.37 9.04
C ASP A 237 2.29 -11.67 9.90
N ASN A 238 1.92 -11.30 11.12
CA ASN A 238 2.84 -10.71 12.08
C ASN A 238 3.51 -11.83 12.89
N PRO A 239 4.85 -11.95 12.90
CA PRO A 239 5.58 -13.08 13.52
C PRO A 239 5.29 -13.36 15.00
N GLU A 240 4.72 -12.41 15.74
CA GLU A 240 4.37 -12.59 17.16
C GLU A 240 2.99 -13.23 17.38
N HIS A 241 2.19 -13.44 16.32
CA HIS A 241 0.83 -13.94 16.45
C HIS A 241 0.79 -15.45 16.58
N THR A 242 0.16 -15.93 17.64
CA THR A 242 -0.38 -17.29 17.74
C THR A 242 -1.77 -17.39 17.11
N GLY A 243 -2.08 -16.51 16.15
CA GLY A 243 -3.40 -16.37 15.56
C GLY A 243 -3.74 -17.56 14.67
N GLN A 244 -5.03 -17.75 14.41
CA GLN A 244 -5.47 -18.70 13.39
C GLN A 244 -5.66 -17.97 12.06
N HIS A 245 -5.31 -18.65 10.98
CA HIS A 245 -5.52 -18.19 9.62
C HIS A 245 -6.45 -19.16 8.91
N HIS A 246 -7.57 -18.65 8.41
CA HIS A 246 -8.50 -19.46 7.63
C HIS A 246 -8.55 -18.97 6.18
N LEU A 247 -8.40 -19.92 5.26
CA LEU A 247 -8.78 -19.76 3.87
C LEU A 247 -10.26 -20.14 3.73
N SER A 248 -11.10 -19.16 3.45
CA SER A 248 -12.52 -19.36 3.22
C SER A 248 -12.83 -19.29 1.73
N ILE A 249 -13.58 -20.24 1.19
CA ILE A 249 -13.98 -20.28 -0.22
C ILE A 249 -15.49 -19.99 -0.29
N TYR A 250 -15.92 -19.18 -1.25
CA TYR A 250 -17.31 -18.80 -1.47
C TYR A 250 -17.70 -18.95 -2.95
N THR A 251 -18.92 -19.42 -3.21
CA THR A 251 -19.42 -19.60 -4.58
C THR A 251 -20.60 -18.69 -4.93
N SER A 252 -20.88 -18.55 -6.22
CA SER A 252 -22.07 -17.81 -6.70
C SER A 252 -23.39 -18.45 -6.27
N GLU A 253 -23.37 -19.74 -5.95
CA GLU A 253 -24.51 -20.54 -5.48
C GLU A 253 -24.73 -20.45 -3.96
N LYS A 254 -23.94 -19.62 -3.27
CA LYS A 254 -23.95 -19.45 -1.81
C LYS A 254 -23.48 -20.68 -1.03
N ASP A 255 -22.54 -21.40 -1.62
CA ASP A 255 -21.81 -22.44 -0.93
C ASP A 255 -20.52 -21.86 -0.31
N TYR A 256 -20.11 -22.39 0.84
CA TYR A 256 -18.86 -21.97 1.48
C TYR A 256 -18.10 -23.13 2.13
N ALA A 257 -16.78 -22.96 2.27
CA ALA A 257 -15.90 -23.89 2.99
C ALA A 257 -14.81 -23.11 3.72
N HIS A 258 -14.38 -23.58 4.89
CA HIS A 258 -13.28 -22.99 5.67
C HIS A 258 -12.15 -24.01 5.83
N PHE A 259 -10.93 -23.58 5.54
CA PHE A 259 -9.72 -24.37 5.73
C PHE A 259 -8.80 -23.65 6.70
N ASP A 260 -8.39 -24.35 7.77
CA ASP A 260 -7.30 -23.89 8.63
C ASP A 260 -5.97 -24.02 7.86
N VAL A 261 -5.32 -22.89 7.62
CA VAL A 261 -4.04 -22.78 6.91
C VAL A 261 -2.94 -22.22 7.81
N THR A 262 -3.18 -22.14 9.11
CA THR A 262 -2.29 -21.53 10.11
C THR A 262 -0.88 -22.09 10.04
N GLU A 263 -0.75 -23.41 10.09
CA GLU A 263 0.55 -24.09 10.05
C GLU A 263 1.28 -23.91 8.71
N GLN A 264 0.57 -23.71 7.60
CA GLN A 264 1.21 -23.46 6.30
C GLN A 264 1.83 -22.05 6.24
N ILE A 265 1.21 -21.08 6.93
CA ILE A 265 1.71 -19.70 7.02
C ILE A 265 2.86 -19.63 8.04
N HIS A 266 2.65 -20.11 9.26
CA HIS A 266 3.65 -20.01 10.33
C HIS A 266 4.93 -20.81 10.04
N ASN A 267 4.83 -21.95 9.35
CA ASN A 267 5.99 -22.78 9.00
C ASN A 267 6.50 -22.52 7.57
N ALA A 268 6.04 -21.47 6.89
CA ALA A 268 6.52 -21.13 5.55
C ALA A 268 8.05 -20.91 5.57
N PRO A 269 8.83 -21.55 4.69
CA PRO A 269 10.28 -21.39 4.66
C PRO A 269 10.71 -19.98 4.24
N ASP A 270 9.84 -19.28 3.50
CA ASP A 270 10.01 -17.89 3.11
C ASP A 270 8.76 -17.09 3.51
N SER A 271 8.89 -16.24 4.54
CA SER A 271 7.84 -15.34 5.02
C SER A 271 7.41 -14.26 4.01
N LYS A 272 8.16 -14.07 2.91
CA LYS A 272 7.83 -13.13 1.83
C LYS A 272 7.15 -13.80 0.64
N HIS A 273 7.24 -15.13 0.53
CA HIS A 273 6.61 -15.91 -0.54
C HIS A 273 5.92 -17.15 0.05
N ILE A 274 4.64 -16.99 0.41
CA ILE A 274 3.85 -18.04 1.04
C ILE A 274 3.09 -18.81 -0.04
N HIS A 275 3.18 -20.13 0.02
CA HIS A 275 2.45 -21.05 -0.85
C HIS A 275 1.51 -21.91 -0.02
N ILE A 276 0.21 -21.75 -0.24
CA ILE A 276 -0.85 -22.45 0.47
C ILE A 276 -1.49 -23.45 -0.48
N ILE A 277 -1.59 -24.70 -0.04
CA ILE A 277 -2.26 -25.77 -0.76
C ILE A 277 -3.36 -26.34 0.13
N VAL A 278 -4.59 -26.34 -0.37
CA VAL A 278 -5.72 -27.05 0.23
C VAL A 278 -6.33 -28.01 -0.81
N ALA A 279 -7.09 -29.01 -0.36
CA ALA A 279 -7.69 -29.99 -1.26
C ALA A 279 -9.03 -30.50 -0.72
N GLY A 280 -9.79 -31.19 -1.58
CA GLY A 280 -11.00 -31.92 -1.18
C GLY A 280 -12.28 -31.09 -1.18
N LEU A 281 -12.31 -29.94 -1.86
CA LEU A 281 -13.52 -29.12 -2.01
C LEU A 281 -14.54 -29.82 -2.93
N GLU A 282 -15.74 -30.12 -2.43
CA GLU A 282 -16.80 -30.78 -3.21
C GLU A 282 -17.96 -29.85 -3.57
N LEU A 283 -17.92 -29.19 -4.73
CA LEU A 283 -19.03 -28.33 -5.15
C LEU A 283 -20.30 -29.18 -5.39
N LYS A 284 -21.49 -28.57 -5.28
CA LYS A 284 -22.75 -29.26 -5.55
C LYS A 284 -22.82 -29.74 -7.00
N GLY A 285 -23.44 -30.89 -7.27
CA GLY A 285 -23.62 -31.42 -8.63
C GLY A 285 -24.72 -30.69 -9.43
N GLU A 286 -24.75 -30.90 -10.76
CA GLU A 286 -25.85 -30.41 -11.59
C GLU A 286 -27.19 -31.01 -11.14
N GLY A 287 -28.18 -30.16 -10.85
CA GLY A 287 -29.54 -30.58 -10.49
C GLY A 287 -29.79 -30.84 -9.00
N GLU A 288 -28.78 -30.74 -8.13
CA GLU A 288 -28.97 -30.83 -6.66
C GLU A 288 -29.47 -29.52 -6.03
N GLY A 289 -29.56 -28.43 -6.81
CA GLY A 289 -29.88 -27.07 -6.35
C GLY A 289 -31.34 -26.60 -6.45
N MET A 290 -32.31 -27.44 -6.86
CA MET A 290 -33.73 -27.02 -6.90
C MET A 290 -34.47 -27.37 -5.60
N LYS A 291 -34.17 -26.63 -4.53
CA LYS A 291 -35.13 -26.42 -3.42
C LYS A 291 -35.76 -25.03 -3.59
N PRO A 292 -37.10 -24.90 -3.68
CA PRO A 292 -37.76 -23.64 -4.03
C PRO A 292 -37.89 -22.66 -2.84
N ASP A 293 -37.01 -22.74 -1.86
CA ASP A 293 -36.83 -21.75 -0.82
C ASP A 293 -35.40 -21.87 -0.29
N ILE A 294 -34.88 -20.82 0.35
CA ILE A 294 -33.57 -20.69 1.02
C ILE A 294 -32.59 -19.78 0.25
N SER A 295 -32.63 -18.50 0.62
CA SER A 295 -31.61 -17.50 0.25
C SER A 295 -30.33 -17.58 1.11
N GLU A 296 -30.17 -18.65 1.90
CA GLU A 296 -29.15 -18.81 2.93
C GLU A 296 -27.91 -19.54 2.39
N TRP A 297 -26.80 -19.44 3.12
CA TRP A 297 -25.53 -20.05 2.75
C TRP A 297 -25.44 -21.50 3.24
N GLU A 298 -24.84 -22.38 2.45
CA GLU A 298 -24.68 -23.80 2.77
C GLU A 298 -23.20 -24.18 2.84
N GLU A 299 -22.82 -24.91 3.89
CA GLU A 299 -21.45 -25.40 4.06
C GLU A 299 -21.22 -26.58 3.12
N VAL A 300 -20.03 -26.62 2.51
CA VAL A 300 -19.60 -27.67 1.60
C VAL A 300 -18.77 -28.70 2.33
N ASP A 301 -18.99 -29.97 2.00
CA ASP A 301 -18.18 -31.06 2.49
C ASP A 301 -16.72 -30.93 2.01
N ILE A 302 -15.79 -31.03 2.95
CA ILE A 302 -14.35 -31.11 2.70
C ILE A 302 -13.93 -32.57 2.90
N ASP A 303 -13.52 -33.23 1.82
CA ASP A 303 -12.96 -34.58 1.89
C ASP A 303 -11.56 -34.52 2.51
N ILE A 304 -11.49 -34.67 3.83
CA ILE A 304 -10.21 -34.69 4.55
C ILE A 304 -9.58 -36.06 4.28
N PRO A 305 -8.43 -36.14 3.58
CA PRO A 305 -7.74 -37.40 3.42
C PRO A 305 -7.40 -37.95 4.81
N MET A 306 -8.01 -39.09 5.16
CA MET A 306 -7.66 -39.83 6.36
C MET A 306 -6.23 -40.33 6.20
N ASN A 307 -5.28 -39.66 6.83
CA ASN A 307 -3.91 -40.15 7.01
C ASN A 307 -3.86 -41.35 7.95
#